data_AF-A0A5M9TMK5-F1
#
_entry.id   AF-A0A5M9TMK5-F1
#
_cell.length_a   1.000
_cell.length_b   1.000
_cell.length_c   1.000
_cell.angle_alpha   90.00
_cell.angle_beta   90.00
_cell.angle_gamma   90.00
#
_symmetry.space_group_name_H-M   'P 1'
#
loop_
_entity.id
_entity.type
_entity.pdbx_description
1 polymer ?
#
loop_
_entity_poly.entity_id
_entity_poly.type
_entity_poly.pdbx_seq_one_letter_code
_entity_poly.pdbx_strand_id
1 'polypeptide(L)'
;MNFPLWMQRAIQARLDEVTARIEHYPELSRVRRGTDEAFEVLFAGKDVEQTPEYTEWENRYIVSKSLENERLYMQGLRDGIQLTVSLLGQSMPEETDTEA
;
A
#
# COMPACT_ATOMS: atom_id res chain seq x y z
N MET A 1 -11.99 -21.35 -4.64
CA MET A 1 -11.42 -22.53 -3.95
C MET A 1 -11.73 -22.41 -2.47
N ASN A 2 -12.20 -23.48 -1.81
CA ASN A 2 -12.35 -23.47 -0.35
C ASN A 2 -11.00 -23.86 0.27
N PHE A 3 -10.24 -22.87 0.73
CA PHE A 3 -9.01 -23.12 1.46
C PHE A 3 -9.31 -23.63 2.88
N PRO A 4 -8.50 -24.53 3.44
CA PRO A 4 -8.62 -24.91 4.86
C PRO A 4 -8.54 -23.69 5.79
N LEU A 5 -9.23 -23.75 6.93
CA LEU A 5 -9.33 -22.63 7.88
C LEU A 5 -7.95 -22.11 8.35
N TRP A 6 -6.98 -22.99 8.55
CA TRP A 6 -5.63 -22.60 8.94
C TRP A 6 -4.94 -21.74 7.86
N MET A 7 -5.21 -22.02 6.58
CA MET A 7 -4.61 -21.33 5.45
C MET A 7 -5.26 -19.96 5.23
N GLN A 8 -6.58 -19.86 5.41
CA GLN A 8 -7.28 -18.57 5.39
C GLN A 8 -6.75 -17.62 6.47
N ARG A 9 -6.51 -18.14 7.69
CA ARG A 9 -5.93 -17.38 8.79
C ARG A 9 -4.49 -16.93 8.51
N ALA A 10 -3.69 -17.78 7.87
CA ALA A 10 -2.33 -17.42 7.47
C ALA A 10 -2.31 -16.30 6.42
N ILE A 11 -3.20 -16.37 5.43
CA ILE A 11 -3.37 -15.31 4.41
C ILE A 11 -3.79 -14.00 5.08
N GLN A 12 -4.78 -14.03 5.98
CA GLN A 12 -5.24 -12.84 6.69
C GLN A 12 -4.12 -12.22 7.54
N ALA A 13 -3.41 -13.03 8.34
CA ALA A 13 -2.31 -12.54 9.17
C ALA A 13 -1.20 -11.88 8.33
N ARG A 14 -0.92 -12.43 7.15
CA ARG A 14 0.02 -11.81 6.20
C ARG A 14 -0.50 -10.47 5.70
N LEU A 15 -1.76 -10.39 5.26
CA LEU A 15 -2.37 -9.14 4.81
C LEU A 15 -2.34 -8.05 5.89
N ASP A 16 -2.63 -8.41 7.14
CA ASP A 16 -2.60 -7.50 8.27
C ASP A 16 -1.17 -6.98 8.54
N GLU A 17 -0.17 -7.88 8.51
CA GLU A 17 1.25 -7.53 8.65
C GLU A 17 1.72 -6.57 7.56
N VAL A 18 1.36 -6.87 6.31
CA VAL A 18 1.74 -6.07 5.14
C VAL A 18 1.14 -4.67 5.23
N THR A 19 -0.15 -4.58 5.56
CA THR A 19 -0.85 -3.31 5.76
C THR A 19 -0.14 -2.46 6.81
N ALA A 20 0.16 -3.04 7.98
CA ALA A 20 0.85 -2.34 9.05
C ALA A 20 2.28 -1.89 8.67
N ARG A 21 3.02 -2.68 7.89
CA ARG A 21 4.35 -2.28 7.40
C ARG A 21 4.28 -1.14 6.38
N ILE A 22 3.27 -1.14 5.51
CA ILE A 22 3.05 -0.08 4.53
C ILE A 22 2.70 1.24 5.23
N GLU A 23 1.92 1.19 6.33
CA GLU A 23 1.62 2.37 7.15
C GLU A 23 2.87 3.05 7.73
N HIS A 24 3.93 2.28 8.01
CA HIS A 24 5.18 2.79 8.57
C HIS A 24 6.27 3.07 7.52
N TYR A 25 5.96 2.99 6.22
CA TYR A 25 6.98 3.18 5.19
C TYR A 25 7.45 4.64 5.14
N PRO A 26 8.77 4.92 5.20
CA PRO A 26 9.29 6.29 5.34
C PRO A 26 8.83 7.24 4.23
N GLU A 27 8.74 6.77 3.00
CA GLU A 27 8.29 7.56 1.86
C GLU A 27 6.80 7.91 1.95
N LEU A 28 5.96 6.95 2.35
CA LEU A 28 4.53 7.18 2.58
C LEU A 28 4.29 8.07 3.80
N SER A 29 5.11 7.95 4.85
CA SER A 29 5.02 8.80 6.03
C SER A 29 5.31 10.27 5.72
N ARG A 30 6.19 10.57 4.76
CA ARG A 30 6.48 11.94 4.30
C ARG A 30 5.32 12.51 3.51
N VAL A 31 4.76 11.73 2.60
CA VAL A 31 3.60 12.15 1.81
C VAL A 31 2.39 12.37 2.73
N ARG A 32 2.11 11.43 3.65
CA ARG A 32 1.01 11.53 4.61
C ARG A 32 1.16 12.74 5.53
N ARG A 33 2.37 13.02 6.06
CA ARG A 33 2.62 14.24 6.84
C ARG A 33 2.31 15.51 6.06
N GLY A 34 2.70 15.58 4.80
CA GLY A 34 2.36 16.72 3.92
C GLY A 34 0.86 16.86 3.65
N THR A 35 0.11 15.75 3.70
CA THR A 35 -1.36 15.74 3.64
C THR A 35 -1.98 16.18 4.96
N ASP A 36 -1.47 15.70 6.10
CA ASP A 36 -1.96 16.06 7.43
C ASP A 36 -1.72 17.54 7.74
N GLU A 37 -0.56 18.08 7.39
CA GLU A 37 -0.26 19.51 7.51
C GLU A 37 -1.22 20.37 6.67
N ALA A 38 -1.56 19.93 5.46
CA ALA A 38 -2.53 20.62 4.62
C ALA A 38 -3.96 20.52 5.19
N PHE A 39 -4.30 19.39 5.83
CA PHE A 39 -5.59 19.19 6.51
C PHE A 39 -5.76 20.11 7.72
N GLU A 40 -4.73 20.31 8.52
CA GLU A 40 -4.77 21.21 9.68
C GLU A 40 -4.98 22.68 9.27
N VAL A 41 -4.42 23.10 8.12
CA VAL A 41 -4.63 24.45 7.56
C VAL A 41 -6.09 24.65 7.13
N LEU A 42 -6.76 23.61 6.64
CA LEU A 42 -8.15 23.68 6.19
C LEU A 42 -9.14 23.96 7.32
N PHE A 43 -8.93 23.40 8.49
CA PHE A 43 -9.86 23.55 9.62
C PHE A 43 -9.84 24.93 10.29
N ALA A 44 -8.96 25.84 9.85
CA ALA A 44 -8.89 27.21 10.38
C ALA A 44 -10.00 28.14 9.84
N GLY A 45 -10.80 27.73 8.83
CA GLY A 45 -11.83 28.56 8.19
C GLY A 45 -13.21 27.93 8.11
N LYS A 46 -14.27 28.77 8.08
CA LYS A 46 -15.64 28.36 7.71
C LYS A 46 -15.77 28.47 6.18
N ASP A 47 -16.21 27.40 5.53
CA ASP A 47 -16.27 27.17 4.06
C ASP A 47 -14.94 26.79 3.41
N VAL A 48 -14.53 25.55 3.71
CA VAL A 48 -13.26 24.93 3.35
C VAL A 48 -13.25 24.41 1.90
N GLU A 49 -14.35 23.86 1.40
CA GLU A 49 -14.38 23.12 0.12
C GLU A 49 -14.12 23.99 -1.13
N GLN A 50 -14.22 25.32 -1.02
CA GLN A 50 -13.95 26.25 -2.13
C GLN A 50 -12.59 26.94 -2.02
N THR A 51 -11.75 26.58 -1.05
CA THR A 51 -10.47 27.25 -0.84
C THR A 51 -9.34 26.60 -1.65
N PRO A 52 -8.32 27.38 -2.06
CA PRO A 52 -7.12 26.84 -2.71
C PRO A 52 -6.41 25.78 -1.87
N GLU A 53 -6.43 25.92 -0.55
CA GLU A 53 -5.85 24.97 0.40
C GLU A 53 -6.55 23.60 0.30
N TYR A 54 -7.87 23.59 0.05
CA TYR A 54 -8.63 22.33 -0.07
C TYR A 54 -8.23 21.59 -1.33
N THR A 55 -8.08 22.33 -2.42
CA THR A 55 -7.57 21.79 -3.69
C THR A 55 -6.16 21.23 -3.52
N GLU A 56 -5.29 21.90 -2.77
CA GLU A 56 -3.94 21.41 -2.51
C GLU A 56 -3.95 20.13 -1.64
N TRP A 57 -4.73 20.12 -0.57
CA TRP A 57 -4.91 18.94 0.27
C TRP A 57 -5.48 17.76 -0.51
N GLU A 58 -6.54 17.97 -1.29
CA GLU A 58 -7.21 16.92 -2.06
C GLU A 58 -6.24 16.29 -3.07
N ASN A 59 -5.46 17.11 -3.77
CA ASN A 59 -4.42 16.62 -4.68
C ASN A 59 -3.37 15.77 -3.96
N ARG A 60 -2.85 16.24 -2.80
CA ARG A 60 -1.89 15.49 -1.99
C ARG A 60 -2.49 14.18 -1.47
N TYR A 61 -3.74 14.22 -1.02
CA TYR A 61 -4.48 13.07 -0.53
C TYR A 61 -4.66 12.01 -1.62
N ILE A 62 -5.15 12.38 -2.80
CA ILE A 62 -5.36 11.46 -3.92
C ILE A 62 -4.05 10.79 -4.35
N VAL A 63 -2.96 11.56 -4.45
CA VAL A 63 -1.64 11.01 -4.79
C VAL A 63 -1.16 10.04 -3.71
N SER A 64 -1.29 10.41 -2.42
CA SER A 64 -0.92 9.54 -1.30
C SER A 64 -1.69 8.21 -1.33
N LYS A 65 -3.02 8.26 -1.48
CA LYS A 65 -3.87 7.07 -1.54
C LYS A 65 -3.56 6.22 -2.76
N SER A 66 -3.25 6.84 -3.90
CA SER A 66 -2.87 6.12 -5.12
C SER A 66 -1.58 5.33 -4.93
N LEU A 67 -0.57 5.94 -4.28
CA LEU A 67 0.71 5.26 -4.00
C LEU A 67 0.56 4.13 -2.97
N GLU A 68 -0.27 4.33 -1.93
CA GLU A 68 -0.62 3.27 -0.96
C GLU A 68 -1.29 2.08 -1.68
N ASN A 69 -2.27 2.35 -2.54
CA ASN A 69 -3.01 1.32 -3.29
C ASN A 69 -2.12 0.55 -4.27
N GLU A 70 -1.24 1.25 -4.98
CA GLU A 70 -0.28 0.62 -5.90
C GLU A 70 0.66 -0.34 -5.16
N ARG A 71 1.19 0.08 -4.00
CA ARG A 71 2.06 -0.80 -3.18
C ARG A 71 1.32 -2.01 -2.65
N LEU A 72 0.08 -1.83 -2.16
CA LEU A 72 -0.77 -2.93 -1.73
C LEU A 72 -1.02 -3.92 -2.87
N TYR A 73 -1.29 -3.42 -4.08
CA TYR A 73 -1.50 -4.25 -5.26
C TYR A 73 -0.25 -5.05 -5.63
N MET A 74 0.92 -4.39 -5.72
CA MET A 74 2.18 -5.04 -6.08
C MET A 74 2.61 -6.09 -5.06
N GLN A 75 2.41 -5.80 -3.76
CA GLN A 75 2.72 -6.74 -2.71
C GLN A 75 1.74 -7.93 -2.69
N GLY A 76 0.45 -7.68 -2.89
CA GLY A 76 -0.55 -8.73 -3.05
C GLY A 76 -0.26 -9.65 -4.25
N LEU A 77 0.16 -9.08 -5.38
CA LEU A 77 0.58 -9.84 -6.55
C LEU A 77 1.79 -10.73 -6.25
N ARG A 78 2.82 -10.18 -5.58
CA ARG A 78 4.02 -10.92 -5.19
C ARG A 78 3.69 -12.07 -4.24
N ASP A 79 2.92 -11.81 -3.19
CA ASP A 79 2.51 -12.82 -2.23
C ASP A 79 1.65 -13.91 -2.91
N GLY A 80 0.78 -13.54 -3.85
CA GLY A 80 -0.02 -14.48 -4.64
C GLY A 80 0.79 -15.38 -5.59
N ILE A 81 1.80 -14.81 -6.26
CA ILE A 81 2.74 -15.58 -7.08
C ILE A 81 3.52 -16.56 -6.19
N GLN A 82 4.11 -16.08 -5.09
CA GLN A 82 4.85 -16.94 -4.16
C GLN A 82 4.01 -18.09 -3.61
N LEU A 83 2.75 -17.83 -3.27
CA LEU A 83 1.81 -18.86 -2.83
C LEU A 83 1.57 -19.90 -3.94
N THR A 84 1.32 -19.45 -5.17
CA THR A 84 1.05 -20.32 -6.32
C THR A 84 2.26 -21.18 -6.67
N VAL A 85 3.45 -20.58 -6.71
CA VAL A 85 4.75 -21.24 -6.90
C VAL A 85 4.97 -22.32 -5.84
N SER A 86 4.76 -21.97 -4.57
CA SER A 86 4.94 -22.89 -3.43
C SER A 86 3.96 -24.07 -3.47
N LEU A 87 2.71 -23.84 -3.90
CA LEU A 87 1.68 -24.87 -4.00
C LEU A 87 1.84 -25.78 -5.22
N LEU A 88 2.30 -25.23 -6.36
CA LEU A 88 2.48 -25.98 -7.61
C LEU A 88 3.86 -26.62 -7.75
N GLY A 89 4.78 -26.37 -6.80
CA GLY A 89 6.13 -26.93 -6.79
C GLY A 89 7.01 -26.48 -7.96
N GLN A 90 6.61 -25.42 -8.67
CA GLN A 90 7.39 -24.83 -9.75
C GLN A 90 8.45 -23.95 -9.10
N SER A 91 9.70 -24.40 -8.98
CA SER A 91 10.79 -23.52 -8.58
C SER A 91 10.85 -22.33 -9.54
N MET A 92 10.77 -21.10 -9.03
CA MET A 92 11.09 -19.92 -9.83
C MET A 92 12.48 -20.13 -10.45
N PRO A 93 12.68 -19.90 -11.76
CA PRO A 93 14.03 -19.82 -12.28
C PRO A 93 14.74 -18.71 -11.50
N GLU A 94 15.87 -19.06 -10.87
CA GLU A 94 16.76 -18.05 -10.29
C GLU A 94 17.09 -17.04 -11.38
N GLU A 95 16.81 -15.76 -11.13
CA GLU A 95 17.38 -14.68 -11.92
C GLU A 95 18.89 -14.76 -11.74
N THR A 96 19.55 -15.49 -12.64
CA THR A 96 20.99 -15.39 -12.81
C THR A 96 21.24 -14.02 -13.42
N ASP A 97 21.62 -13.07 -12.57
CA ASP A 97 22.36 -11.87 -12.98
C ASP A 97 23.52 -12.32 -13.86
N THR A 98 23.31 -12.25 -15.17
CA THR A 98 24.35 -12.54 -16.15
C THR A 98 25.10 -11.24 -16.32
N GLU A 99 26.11 -11.07 -15.49
CA GLU A 99 27.21 -10.16 -15.76
C GLU A 99 27.93 -10.67 -17.03
N ALA A 100 27.78 -9.96 -18.15
CA ALA A 100 28.65 -10.02 -19.33
C ALA A 100 28.43 -8.80 -20.23
#